data_AF-A0A142X5E8-F1
#
_entry.id   AF-A0A142X5E8-F1
#
_cell.length_a   1.000
_cell.length_b   1.000
_cell.length_c   1.000
_cell.angle_alpha   90.00
_cell.angle_beta   90.00
_cell.angle_gamma   90.00
#
_symmetry.space_group_name_H-M   'P 1'
#
loop_
_entity.id
_entity.type
_entity.pdbx_description
1 polymer ?
#
loop_
_entity_poly.entity_id
_entity_poly.type
_entity_poly.pdbx_seq_one_letter_code
_entity_poly.pdbx_strand_id
1 'polypeptide(L)'
;MTKIAKILVVFVAMASLTFLGFAITTTVGGPNWEDQIPALVNYKITLGGDSANPVWQAVTVRDEPVNGGQNKVLAKVLIACVEDQNRRDAEKLTRLNERKPQLEEKLAQVKASTAPDDASLLGYSKYLREHLDKTAKEIEAATKQVVQKTDEVKKIEDEIATRYRDVLRLEAQLRQTRGDQFLLTTIRQQLIDQIVQVDGLLSRARERNEQLYNPKPE
;
A
#
# COMPACT_ATOMS: atom_id res chain seq x y z
N MET A 1 -46.89 78.67 68.65
CA MET A 1 -45.96 77.72 68.00
C MET A 1 -44.64 77.73 68.77
N THR A 2 -44.42 76.69 69.57
CA THR A 2 -43.35 76.62 70.56
C THR A 2 -41.97 76.46 69.91
N LYS A 3 -40.98 77.21 70.39
CA LYS A 3 -39.61 77.29 69.85
C LYS A 3 -38.94 75.91 69.68
N ILE A 4 -39.38 74.92 70.45
CA ILE A 4 -38.94 73.51 70.41
C ILE A 4 -39.25 72.87 69.05
N ALA A 5 -40.42 73.14 68.45
CA ALA A 5 -40.79 72.57 67.15
C ALA A 5 -39.89 73.08 66.01
N LYS A 6 -39.42 74.34 66.06
CA LYS A 6 -38.49 74.87 65.06
C LYS A 6 -37.11 74.21 65.13
N ILE A 7 -36.61 73.95 66.35
CA ILE A 7 -35.32 73.27 66.54
C ILE A 7 -35.40 71.82 66.06
N LEU A 8 -36.51 71.14 66.34
CA LEU A 8 -36.72 69.76 65.93
C LEU A 8 -36.79 69.62 64.40
N VAL A 9 -37.45 70.55 63.70
CA VAL A 9 -37.52 70.54 62.23
C VAL A 9 -36.14 70.77 61.59
N VAL A 10 -35.33 71.68 62.14
CA VAL A 10 -33.96 71.91 61.66
C VAL A 10 -33.09 70.67 61.87
N PHE A 11 -33.24 70.00 63.02
CA PHE A 11 -32.48 68.77 63.31
C PHE A 11 -32.88 67.62 62.39
N VAL A 12 -34.18 67.43 62.13
CA VAL A 12 -34.68 66.39 61.21
C VAL A 12 -34.25 66.66 59.77
N ALA A 13 -34.26 67.92 59.33
CA ALA A 13 -33.81 68.30 57.99
C ALA A 13 -32.30 68.10 57.81
N MET A 14 -31.49 68.38 58.85
CA MET A 14 -30.05 68.15 58.81
C MET A 14 -29.73 66.64 58.85
N ALA A 15 -30.45 65.87 59.66
CA ALA A 15 -30.32 64.41 59.73
C ALA A 15 -30.70 63.72 58.42
N SER A 16 -31.75 64.17 57.73
CA SER A 16 -32.15 63.63 56.44
C SER A 16 -31.16 63.98 55.32
N LEU A 17 -30.56 65.18 55.34
CA LEU A 17 -29.46 65.55 54.45
C LEU A 17 -28.21 64.67 54.68
N THR A 18 -27.87 64.37 55.93
CA THR A 18 -26.75 63.46 56.23
C THR A 18 -27.06 62.01 55.83
N PHE A 19 -28.29 61.54 56.00
CA PHE A 19 -28.70 60.20 55.55
C PHE A 19 -28.74 60.09 54.03
N LEU A 20 -29.15 61.14 53.32
CA LEU A 20 -29.09 61.20 51.86
C LEU A 20 -27.64 61.19 51.37
N GLY A 21 -26.76 61.95 52.03
CA GLY A 21 -25.32 61.90 51.78
C GLY A 21 -24.74 60.50 52.00
N PHE A 22 -25.14 59.83 53.08
CA PHE A 22 -24.70 58.47 53.39
C PHE A 22 -25.20 57.44 52.37
N ALA A 23 -26.47 57.54 51.94
CA ALA A 23 -27.06 56.65 50.94
C ALA A 23 -26.39 56.77 49.56
N ILE A 24 -26.02 57.99 49.16
CA ILE A 24 -25.23 58.24 47.94
C ILE A 24 -23.83 57.62 48.09
N THR A 25 -23.20 57.75 49.26
CA THR A 25 -21.88 57.13 49.50
C THR A 25 -21.95 55.60 49.57
N THR A 26 -23.04 54.98 50.01
CA THR A 26 -23.14 53.50 50.03
C THR A 26 -23.49 52.91 48.66
N THR A 27 -24.14 53.68 47.79
CA THR A 27 -24.47 53.23 46.42
C THR A 27 -23.32 53.45 45.44
N VAL A 28 -22.47 54.47 45.68
CA VAL A 28 -21.28 54.75 44.87
C VAL A 28 -20.01 54.14 45.49
N GLY A 29 -19.91 54.08 46.81
CA GLY A 29 -18.84 53.48 47.59
C GLY A 29 -19.20 52.09 48.13
N GLY A 30 -19.66 51.21 47.22
CA GLY A 30 -19.86 49.79 47.52
C GLY A 30 -18.58 49.07 47.98
N PRO A 31 -18.59 47.73 48.10
CA PRO A 31 -17.44 46.91 48.48
C PRO A 31 -16.17 47.37 47.78
N ASN A 32 -14.99 47.21 48.39
CA ASN A 32 -13.73 47.59 47.74
C ASN A 32 -13.58 46.83 46.41
N TRP A 33 -14.02 47.45 45.32
CA TRP A 33 -14.12 46.84 43.99
C TRP A 33 -12.73 46.58 43.42
N GLU A 34 -11.73 47.32 43.92
CA GLU A 34 -10.32 47.09 43.62
C GLU A 34 -9.84 45.72 44.12
N ASP A 35 -10.37 45.22 45.25
CA ASP A 35 -10.04 43.87 45.77
C ASP A 35 -10.63 42.75 44.91
N GLN A 36 -11.58 43.06 44.01
CA GLN A 36 -12.18 42.08 43.09
C GLN A 36 -11.48 42.02 41.73
N ILE A 37 -10.62 42.99 41.41
CA ILE A 37 -9.83 43.00 40.18
C ILE A 37 -8.94 41.75 40.05
N PRO A 38 -8.24 41.28 41.11
CA PRO A 38 -7.42 40.08 41.04
C PRO A 38 -8.19 38.79 40.71
N ALA A 39 -9.51 38.75 40.98
CA ALA A 39 -10.35 37.59 40.66
C ALA A 39 -10.60 37.43 39.15
N LEU A 40 -10.47 38.51 38.37
CA LEU A 40 -10.67 38.52 36.92
C LEU A 40 -9.35 38.31 36.18
N VAL A 41 -8.77 37.12 36.36
CA VAL A 41 -7.44 36.73 35.85
C VAL A 41 -7.28 36.91 34.32
N ASN A 42 -8.38 36.89 33.56
CA ASN A 42 -8.38 37.00 32.11
C ASN A 42 -8.59 38.43 31.58
N TYR A 43 -8.66 39.43 32.47
CA TYR A 43 -8.95 40.82 32.13
C TYR A 43 -7.92 41.77 32.73
N LYS A 44 -7.52 42.77 31.96
CA LYS A 44 -6.70 43.91 32.40
C LYS A 44 -7.62 45.10 32.57
N ILE A 45 -7.67 45.64 33.79
CA ILE A 45 -8.48 46.82 34.12
C ILE A 45 -7.55 47.97 34.43
N THR A 46 -7.69 49.08 33.71
CA THR A 46 -6.85 50.27 33.86
C THR A 46 -7.71 51.51 34.00
N LEU A 47 -7.27 52.45 34.85
CA LEU A 47 -7.85 53.79 34.92
C LEU A 47 -7.18 54.68 33.87
N GLY A 48 -7.96 55.18 32.92
CA GLY A 48 -7.48 56.08 31.87
C GLY A 48 -8.34 57.34 31.74
N GLY A 49 -7.87 58.35 31.02
CA GLY A 49 -8.58 59.61 30.80
C GLY A 49 -7.86 60.84 31.36
N ASP A 50 -8.34 62.01 30.97
CA ASP A 50 -7.82 63.30 31.47
C ASP A 50 -8.14 63.44 32.97
N SER A 51 -7.27 64.10 33.75
CA SER A 51 -7.39 64.16 35.22
C SER A 51 -8.72 64.79 35.70
N ALA A 52 -9.38 65.53 34.81
CA ALA A 52 -10.71 66.11 35.03
C ALA A 52 -11.89 65.13 34.86
N ASN A 53 -11.71 63.97 34.20
CA ASN A 53 -12.75 62.96 33.97
C ASN A 53 -12.14 61.55 33.82
N PRO A 54 -11.74 60.89 34.92
CA PRO A 54 -11.22 59.53 34.87
C PRO A 54 -12.29 58.50 34.44
N VAL A 55 -11.90 57.56 33.59
CA VAL A 55 -12.74 56.47 33.06
C VAL A 55 -12.00 55.13 33.23
N TRP A 56 -12.66 54.17 33.86
CA TRP A 56 -12.16 52.80 33.96
C TRP A 56 -12.34 52.10 32.62
N GLN A 57 -11.31 51.40 32.17
CA GLN A 57 -11.30 50.62 30.93
C GLN A 57 -10.89 49.19 31.24
N ALA A 58 -11.64 48.22 30.71
CA ALA A 58 -11.30 46.80 30.74
C ALA A 58 -11.06 46.27 29.33
N VAL A 59 -9.94 45.55 29.19
CA VAL A 59 -9.61 44.76 28.01
C VAL A 59 -9.32 43.33 28.46
N THR A 60 -9.49 42.36 27.57
CA THR A 60 -9.02 41.00 27.85
C THR A 60 -7.49 40.96 27.90
N VAL A 61 -6.90 39.88 28.43
CA VAL A 61 -5.43 39.67 28.40
C VAL A 61 -4.88 39.67 26.96
N ARG A 62 -5.73 39.39 25.97
CA ARG A 62 -5.43 39.43 24.52
C ARG A 62 -5.71 40.80 23.88
N ASP A 63 -5.93 41.83 24.69
CA ASP A 63 -6.20 43.21 24.29
C ASP A 63 -7.48 43.37 23.43
N GLU A 64 -8.40 42.40 23.48
CA GLU A 64 -9.74 42.53 22.89
C GLU A 64 -10.63 43.44 23.78
N PRO A 65 -11.41 44.37 23.18
CA PRO A 65 -12.31 45.24 23.94
C PRO A 65 -13.47 44.44 24.54
N VAL A 66 -13.81 44.75 25.80
CA VAL A 66 -15.01 44.22 26.46
C VAL A 66 -16.19 45.13 26.15
N ASN A 67 -17.31 44.57 25.72
CA ASN A 67 -18.55 45.34 25.51
C ASN A 67 -19.02 45.93 26.85
N GLY A 68 -19.15 47.25 26.93
CA GLY A 68 -19.45 47.95 28.19
C GLY A 68 -18.25 48.09 29.14
N GLY A 69 -17.05 47.71 28.69
CA GLY A 69 -15.80 47.77 29.46
C GLY A 69 -15.24 49.18 29.69
N GLN A 70 -15.94 50.24 29.27
CA GLN A 70 -15.55 51.62 29.55
C GLN A 70 -16.64 52.31 30.39
N ASN A 71 -16.31 52.69 31.62
CA ASN A 71 -17.26 53.40 32.50
C ASN A 71 -16.55 54.26 33.54
N LYS A 72 -17.20 55.34 34.00
CA LYS A 72 -16.71 56.12 35.15
C LYS A 72 -16.77 55.33 36.47
N VAL A 73 -17.59 54.28 36.53
CA VAL A 73 -17.79 53.43 37.71
C VAL A 73 -17.12 52.07 37.52
N LEU A 74 -16.12 51.75 38.37
CA LEU A 74 -15.39 50.47 38.34
C LEU A 74 -16.32 49.24 38.44
N ALA A 75 -17.34 49.30 39.30
CA ALA A 75 -18.32 48.22 39.45
C ALA A 75 -19.01 47.83 38.14
N LYS A 76 -19.34 48.81 37.28
CA LYS A 76 -19.97 48.55 35.98
C LYS A 76 -19.01 47.86 35.00
N VAL A 77 -17.73 48.20 35.07
CA VAL A 77 -16.67 47.58 34.26
C VAL A 77 -16.42 46.13 34.70
N LEU A 78 -16.41 45.87 36.02
CA LEU A 78 -16.28 44.53 36.59
C LEU A 78 -17.46 43.62 36.18
N ILE A 79 -18.69 44.13 36.30
CA ILE A 79 -19.90 43.40 35.87
C ILE A 79 -19.83 43.07 34.38
N ALA A 80 -19.42 44.03 33.53
CA ALA A 80 -19.26 43.80 32.09
C ALA A 80 -18.20 42.71 31.77
N CYS A 81 -17.12 42.61 32.56
CA CYS A 81 -16.13 41.54 32.40
C CYS A 81 -16.68 40.17 32.78
N VAL A 82 -17.45 40.08 33.87
CA VAL A 82 -18.11 38.84 34.30
C VAL A 82 -19.15 38.39 33.28
N GLU A 83 -19.94 39.32 32.75
CA GLU A 83 -20.92 39.05 31.69
C GLU A 83 -20.25 38.55 30.40
N ASP A 84 -19.13 39.17 29.98
CA ASP A 84 -18.35 38.72 28.83
C ASP A 84 -17.76 37.32 29.05
N GLN A 85 -17.25 37.03 30.24
CA GLN A 85 -16.71 35.71 30.59
C GLN A 85 -17.81 34.64 30.52
N ASN A 86 -18.96 34.90 31.16
CA ASN A 86 -20.11 34.00 31.13
C ASN A 86 -20.60 33.76 29.69
N ARG A 87 -20.62 34.80 28.85
CA ARG A 87 -20.96 34.68 27.43
C ARG A 87 -19.97 33.77 26.69
N ARG A 88 -18.66 34.01 26.84
CA ARG A 88 -17.62 33.19 26.19
C ARG A 88 -17.66 31.74 26.65
N ASP A 89 -17.92 31.49 27.93
CA ASP A 89 -18.01 30.14 28.47
C ASP A 89 -19.30 29.44 28.04
N ALA A 90 -20.42 30.15 27.93
CA ALA A 90 -21.65 29.65 27.33
C ALA A 90 -21.45 29.28 25.85
N GLU A 91 -20.77 30.13 25.05
CA GLU A 91 -20.44 29.82 23.66
C GLU A 91 -19.54 28.59 23.52
N LYS A 92 -18.52 28.43 24.38
CA LYS A 92 -17.68 27.22 24.41
C LYS A 92 -18.50 25.98 24.76
N LEU A 93 -19.36 26.07 25.78
CA LEU A 93 -20.22 24.97 26.19
C LEU A 93 -21.16 24.56 25.05
N THR A 94 -21.78 25.51 24.37
CA THR A 94 -22.63 25.23 23.19
C THR A 94 -21.83 24.52 22.11
N ARG A 95 -20.65 25.04 21.73
CA ARG A 95 -19.79 24.39 20.72
C ARG A 95 -19.36 22.98 21.14
N LEU A 96 -19.03 22.76 22.40
CA LEU A 96 -18.65 21.44 22.91
C LEU A 96 -19.83 20.47 22.92
N ASN A 97 -21.01 20.94 23.35
CA ASN A 97 -22.24 20.16 23.35
C ASN A 97 -22.70 19.80 21.93
N GLU A 98 -22.46 20.66 20.95
CA GLU A 98 -22.73 20.35 19.53
C GLU A 98 -21.73 19.36 18.94
N ARG A 99 -20.43 19.46 19.30
CA ARG A 99 -19.38 18.58 18.75
C ARG A 99 -19.35 17.19 19.38
N LYS A 100 -19.70 17.07 20.66
CA LYS A 100 -19.70 15.79 21.37
C LYS A 100 -20.53 14.69 20.67
N PRO A 101 -21.81 14.89 20.31
CA PRO A 101 -22.59 13.85 19.66
C PRO A 101 -22.04 13.48 18.28
N GLN A 102 -21.52 14.45 17.51
CA GLN A 102 -20.90 14.18 16.21
C GLN A 102 -19.65 13.29 16.32
N LEU A 103 -18.85 13.48 17.37
CA LEU A 103 -17.68 12.65 17.63
C LEU A 103 -18.07 11.25 18.14
N GLU A 104 -19.09 11.16 18.98
CA GLU A 104 -19.63 9.88 19.46
C GLU A 104 -20.22 9.06 18.29
N GLU A 105 -20.93 9.70 17.37
CA GLU A 105 -21.45 9.07 16.16
C GLU A 105 -20.32 8.56 15.26
N LYS A 106 -19.30 9.39 14.97
CA LYS A 106 -18.14 8.97 14.18
C LYS A 106 -17.40 7.80 14.83
N LEU A 107 -17.25 7.83 16.15
CA LEU A 107 -16.61 6.75 16.89
C LEU A 107 -17.43 5.46 16.82
N ALA A 108 -18.77 5.55 16.90
CA ALA A 108 -19.65 4.40 16.72
C ALA A 108 -19.55 3.83 15.29
N GLN A 109 -19.53 4.68 14.27
CA GLN A 109 -19.38 4.27 12.87
C GLN A 109 -18.05 3.55 12.63
N VAL A 110 -16.93 4.11 13.10
CA VAL A 110 -15.61 3.49 12.96
C VAL A 110 -15.55 2.15 13.70
N LYS A 111 -16.08 2.07 14.93
CA LYS A 111 -16.13 0.80 15.68
C LYS A 111 -16.98 -0.25 14.96
N ALA A 112 -18.08 0.15 14.34
CA ALA A 112 -18.94 -0.76 13.59
C ALA A 112 -18.27 -1.28 12.32
N SER A 113 -17.41 -0.50 11.65
CA SER A 113 -16.71 -0.93 10.44
C SER A 113 -15.44 -1.75 10.72
N THR A 114 -14.81 -1.60 11.89
CA THR A 114 -13.53 -2.26 12.18
C THR A 114 -13.63 -3.79 12.14
N ALA A 115 -14.66 -4.37 12.77
CA ALA A 115 -14.82 -5.82 12.83
C ALA A 115 -15.03 -6.50 11.45
N PRO A 116 -15.93 -6.01 10.57
CA PRO A 116 -16.06 -6.59 9.22
C PRO A 116 -14.83 -6.33 8.35
N ASP A 117 -14.13 -5.21 8.53
CA ASP A 117 -12.89 -4.92 7.81
C ASP A 117 -11.79 -5.92 8.20
N ASP A 118 -11.60 -6.16 9.50
CA ASP A 118 -10.63 -7.15 10.01
C ASP A 118 -10.95 -8.57 9.50
N ALA A 119 -12.22 -8.97 9.52
CA ALA A 119 -12.66 -10.26 9.00
C ALA A 119 -12.39 -10.37 7.49
N SER A 120 -12.62 -9.30 6.73
CA SER A 120 -12.38 -9.25 5.28
C SER A 120 -10.89 -9.34 4.96
N LEU A 121 -10.05 -8.62 5.70
CA LEU A 121 -8.59 -8.67 5.56
C LEU A 121 -8.03 -10.05 5.91
N LEU A 122 -8.53 -10.69 6.96
CA LEU A 122 -8.16 -12.07 7.30
C LEU A 122 -8.59 -13.06 6.21
N GLY A 123 -9.80 -12.92 5.69
CA GLY A 123 -10.30 -13.72 4.58
C GLY A 123 -9.46 -13.57 3.32
N TYR A 124 -9.11 -12.34 2.97
CA TYR A 124 -8.25 -12.03 1.82
C TYR A 124 -6.83 -12.59 2.02
N SER A 125 -6.24 -12.42 3.21
CA SER A 125 -4.93 -13.01 3.54
C SER A 125 -4.93 -14.53 3.40
N LYS A 126 -5.98 -15.21 3.87
CA LYS A 126 -6.14 -16.65 3.72
C LYS A 126 -6.25 -17.06 2.25
N TYR A 127 -7.08 -16.37 1.48
CA TYR A 127 -7.21 -16.60 0.04
C TYR A 127 -5.86 -16.47 -0.69
N LEU A 128 -5.09 -15.42 -0.39
CA LEU A 128 -3.76 -15.24 -0.99
C LEU A 128 -2.80 -16.38 -0.66
N ARG A 129 -2.79 -16.85 0.59
CA ARG A 129 -1.93 -17.99 0.99
C ARG A 129 -2.30 -19.26 0.26
N GLU A 130 -3.60 -19.58 0.20
CA GLU A 130 -4.10 -20.75 -0.54
C GLU A 130 -3.76 -20.66 -2.04
N HIS A 131 -3.86 -19.46 -2.61
CA HIS A 131 -3.51 -19.22 -4.01
C HIS A 131 -2.01 -19.39 -4.26
N LEU A 132 -1.16 -18.84 -3.40
CA LEU A 132 0.30 -19.00 -3.49
C LEU A 132 0.72 -20.47 -3.38
N ASP A 133 0.15 -21.22 -2.43
CA ASP A 133 0.43 -22.65 -2.27
C ASP A 133 0.00 -23.45 -3.51
N LYS A 134 -1.15 -23.10 -4.10
CA LYS A 134 -1.61 -23.73 -5.33
C LYS A 134 -0.66 -23.44 -6.49
N THR A 135 -0.29 -22.18 -6.69
CA THR A 135 0.64 -21.77 -7.76
C THR A 135 2.02 -22.42 -7.56
N ALA A 136 2.51 -22.52 -6.33
CA ALA A 136 3.78 -23.20 -6.04
C ALA A 136 3.75 -24.68 -6.46
N LYS A 137 2.64 -25.39 -6.19
CA LYS A 137 2.45 -26.78 -6.64
C LYS A 137 2.35 -26.91 -8.15
N GLU A 138 1.69 -25.98 -8.82
CA GLU A 138 1.61 -25.94 -10.28
C GLU A 138 2.99 -25.72 -10.91
N ILE A 139 3.80 -24.81 -10.34
CA ILE A 139 5.19 -24.58 -10.76
C ILE A 139 6.04 -25.84 -10.55
N GLU A 140 5.93 -26.50 -9.40
CA GLU A 140 6.67 -27.74 -9.12
C GLU A 140 6.30 -28.85 -10.13
N ALA A 141 5.01 -29.01 -10.42
CA ALA A 141 4.54 -29.98 -11.40
C ALA A 141 5.04 -29.68 -12.82
N ALA A 142 4.96 -28.41 -13.24
CA ALA A 142 5.46 -27.97 -14.53
C ALA A 142 6.98 -28.19 -14.64
N THR A 143 7.73 -27.88 -13.58
CA THR A 143 9.18 -28.11 -13.53
C THR A 143 9.53 -29.59 -13.69
N LYS A 144 8.80 -30.49 -13.02
CA LYS A 144 8.99 -31.94 -13.17
C LYS A 144 8.72 -32.40 -14.61
N GLN A 145 7.66 -31.88 -15.25
CA GLN A 145 7.36 -32.20 -16.65
C GLN A 145 8.47 -31.72 -17.60
N VAL A 146 9.02 -30.52 -17.38
CA VAL A 146 10.13 -29.99 -18.19
C VAL A 146 11.37 -30.89 -18.08
N VAL A 147 11.73 -31.33 -16.87
CA VAL A 147 12.86 -32.25 -16.67
C VAL A 147 12.61 -33.58 -17.39
N GLN A 148 11.43 -34.17 -17.21
CA GLN A 148 11.08 -35.43 -17.91
C GLN A 148 11.15 -35.29 -19.43
N LYS A 149 10.61 -34.20 -19.98
CA LYS A 149 10.67 -33.94 -21.42
C LYS A 149 12.08 -33.69 -21.92
N THR A 150 12.92 -33.05 -21.13
CA THR A 150 14.34 -32.85 -21.46
C THR A 150 15.07 -34.19 -21.52
N ASP A 151 14.80 -35.10 -20.59
CA ASP A 151 15.39 -36.45 -20.60
C ASP A 151 14.88 -37.29 -21.78
N GLU A 152 13.59 -37.18 -22.13
CA GLU A 152 13.02 -37.82 -23.33
C GLU A 152 13.71 -37.30 -24.61
N VAL A 153 13.91 -35.98 -24.73
CA VAL A 153 14.59 -35.38 -25.88
C VAL A 153 16.02 -35.91 -26.01
N LYS A 154 16.79 -35.97 -24.91
CA LYS A 154 18.16 -36.52 -24.93
C LYS A 154 18.19 -37.97 -25.42
N LYS A 155 17.26 -38.81 -24.95
CA LYS A 155 17.18 -40.20 -25.42
C LYS A 155 16.90 -40.29 -26.92
N ILE A 156 16.03 -39.43 -27.43
CA ILE A 156 15.73 -39.36 -28.86
C ILE A 156 16.96 -38.90 -29.65
N GLU A 157 17.69 -37.90 -29.17
CA GLU A 157 18.93 -37.43 -29.79
C GLU A 157 20.00 -38.54 -29.85
N ASP A 158 20.18 -39.29 -28.76
CA ASP A 158 21.09 -40.43 -28.69
C ASP A 158 20.68 -41.55 -29.67
N GLU A 159 19.38 -41.84 -29.78
CA GLU A 159 18.85 -42.77 -30.78
C GLU A 159 19.13 -42.28 -32.20
N ILE A 160 18.88 -41.01 -32.51
CA ILE A 160 19.13 -40.42 -33.83
C ILE A 160 20.62 -40.54 -34.18
N ALA A 161 21.51 -40.21 -33.24
CA ALA A 161 22.96 -40.33 -33.44
C ALA A 161 23.39 -41.79 -33.69
N THR A 162 22.73 -42.75 -33.03
CA THR A 162 23.00 -44.17 -33.23
C THR A 162 22.49 -44.65 -34.59
N ARG A 163 21.26 -44.29 -34.97
CA ARG A 163 20.69 -44.60 -36.29
C ARG A 163 21.52 -44.00 -37.42
N TYR A 164 22.00 -42.77 -37.25
CA TYR A 164 22.85 -42.13 -38.25
C TYR A 164 24.17 -42.90 -38.46
N ARG A 165 24.82 -43.34 -37.36
CA ARG A 165 26.01 -44.19 -37.44
C ARG A 165 25.73 -45.53 -38.12
N ASP A 166 24.59 -46.14 -37.83
CA ASP A 166 24.19 -47.39 -38.48
C ASP A 166 23.93 -47.23 -39.98
N VAL A 167 23.27 -46.14 -40.39
CA VAL A 167 23.07 -45.84 -41.82
C VAL A 167 24.42 -45.72 -42.54
N LEU A 168 25.37 -44.96 -41.98
CA LEU A 168 26.72 -44.83 -42.56
C LEU A 168 27.45 -46.17 -42.66
N ARG A 169 27.34 -47.00 -41.61
CA ARG A 169 27.92 -48.35 -41.60
C ARG A 169 27.29 -49.23 -42.68
N LEU A 170 25.97 -49.23 -42.80
CA LEU A 170 25.24 -50.02 -43.79
C LEU A 170 25.54 -49.55 -45.22
N GLU A 171 25.67 -48.24 -45.45
CA GLU A 171 26.08 -47.69 -46.75
C GLU A 171 27.48 -48.16 -47.15
N ALA A 172 28.43 -48.16 -46.21
CA ALA A 172 29.78 -48.66 -46.45
C ALA A 172 29.77 -50.16 -46.78
N GLN A 173 29.02 -50.97 -46.02
CA GLN A 173 28.84 -52.40 -46.29
C GLN A 173 28.21 -52.66 -47.66
N LEU A 174 27.16 -51.91 -48.01
CA LEU A 174 26.50 -52.01 -49.31
C LEU A 174 27.46 -51.69 -50.46
N ARG A 175 28.30 -50.66 -50.30
CA ARG A 175 29.31 -50.28 -51.30
C ARG A 175 30.35 -51.39 -51.47
N GLN A 176 30.81 -52.00 -50.37
CA GLN A 176 31.72 -53.14 -50.41
C GLN A 176 31.08 -54.34 -51.13
N THR A 177 29.88 -54.75 -50.75
CA THR A 177 29.18 -55.88 -51.38
C THR A 177 28.95 -55.66 -52.86
N ARG A 178 28.60 -54.44 -53.29
CA ARG A 178 28.49 -54.09 -54.72
C ARG A 178 29.83 -54.21 -55.45
N GLY A 179 30.93 -53.82 -54.82
CA GLY A 179 32.28 -54.01 -55.34
C GLY A 179 32.65 -55.49 -55.49
N ASP A 180 32.40 -56.29 -54.45
CA ASP A 180 32.64 -57.74 -54.47
C ASP A 180 31.81 -58.44 -55.54
N GLN A 181 30.56 -58.05 -55.71
CA GLN A 181 29.69 -58.57 -56.76
C GLN A 181 30.26 -58.29 -58.17
N PHE A 182 30.77 -57.08 -58.40
CA PHE A 182 31.39 -56.74 -59.67
C PHE A 182 32.63 -57.61 -59.93
N LEU A 183 33.51 -57.74 -58.93
CA LEU A 183 34.71 -58.57 -59.01
C LEU A 183 34.38 -60.05 -59.29
N LEU A 184 33.40 -60.62 -58.58
CA LEU A 184 32.93 -61.98 -58.80
C LEU A 184 32.38 -62.18 -60.21
N THR A 185 31.71 -61.17 -60.76
CA THR A 185 31.20 -61.22 -62.13
C THR A 185 32.34 -61.24 -63.15
N THR A 186 33.39 -60.44 -62.93
CA THR A 186 34.60 -60.46 -63.78
C THR A 186 35.34 -61.80 -63.69
N ILE A 187 35.54 -62.33 -62.48
CA ILE A 187 36.19 -63.64 -62.28
C ILE A 187 35.39 -64.74 -62.97
N ARG A 188 34.06 -64.73 -62.84
CA ARG A 188 33.19 -65.69 -63.53
C ARG A 188 33.40 -65.63 -65.04
N GLN A 189 33.46 -64.44 -65.64
CA GLN A 189 33.71 -64.29 -67.07
C GLN A 189 35.07 -64.87 -67.46
N GLN A 190 36.12 -64.55 -66.70
CA GLN A 190 37.47 -65.09 -66.93
C GLN A 190 37.51 -66.62 -66.84
N LEU A 191 36.81 -67.21 -65.87
CA LEU A 191 36.71 -68.66 -65.73
C LEU A 191 35.96 -69.30 -66.91
N ILE A 192 34.90 -68.68 -67.41
CA ILE A 192 34.18 -69.14 -68.61
C ILE A 192 35.12 -69.12 -69.82
N ASP A 193 35.86 -68.04 -70.03
CA ASP A 193 36.81 -67.91 -71.14
C ASP A 193 37.92 -68.98 -71.05
N GLN A 194 38.42 -69.26 -69.83
CA GLN A 194 39.41 -70.32 -69.59
C GLN A 194 38.84 -71.73 -69.88
N ILE A 195 37.60 -72.01 -69.48
CA ILE A 195 36.93 -73.29 -69.80
C ILE A 195 36.87 -73.48 -71.31
N VAL A 196 36.44 -72.45 -72.05
CA VAL A 196 36.37 -72.49 -73.53
C VAL A 196 37.75 -72.75 -74.15
N GLN A 197 38.81 -72.10 -73.64
CA GLN A 197 40.18 -72.34 -74.12
C GLN A 197 40.63 -73.78 -73.86
N VAL A 198 40.38 -74.31 -72.66
CA VAL A 198 40.75 -75.68 -72.29
C VAL A 198 39.97 -76.69 -73.13
N ASP A 199 38.66 -76.50 -73.34
CA ASP A 199 37.85 -77.36 -74.20
C ASP A 199 38.35 -77.35 -75.65
N GLY A 200 38.72 -76.18 -76.19
CA GLY A 200 39.34 -76.09 -77.51
C GLY A 200 40.69 -76.79 -77.61
N LEU A 201 41.53 -76.73 -76.56
CA LEU A 201 42.77 -77.49 -76.49
C LEU A 201 42.53 -79.00 -76.40
N LEU A 202 41.55 -79.43 -75.61
CA LEU A 202 41.14 -80.83 -75.49
C LEU A 202 40.62 -81.39 -76.81
N SER A 203 39.75 -80.66 -77.51
CA SER A 203 39.26 -81.07 -78.84
C SER A 203 40.41 -81.22 -79.83
N ARG A 204 41.32 -80.24 -79.93
CA ARG A 204 42.52 -80.34 -80.77
C ARG A 204 43.46 -81.48 -80.38
N ALA A 205 43.53 -81.82 -79.09
CA ALA A 205 44.33 -82.96 -78.63
C ALA A 205 43.66 -84.29 -79.01
N ARG A 206 42.32 -84.38 -78.91
CA ARG A 206 41.54 -85.55 -79.36
C ARG A 206 41.67 -85.77 -80.87
N GLU A 207 41.49 -84.72 -81.67
CA GLU A 207 41.66 -84.78 -83.13
C GLU A 207 43.06 -85.27 -83.51
N ARG A 208 44.10 -84.74 -82.85
CA ARG A 208 45.49 -85.22 -83.07
C ARG A 208 45.65 -86.69 -82.68
N ASN A 209 45.05 -87.13 -81.57
CA ASN A 209 45.12 -88.52 -81.15
C ASN A 209 44.41 -89.45 -82.16
N GLU A 210 43.25 -89.05 -82.68
CA GLU A 210 42.54 -89.80 -83.73
C GLU A 210 43.36 -89.89 -85.03
N GLN A 211 44.02 -88.80 -85.44
CA GLN A 211 44.92 -88.80 -86.60
C GLN A 211 46.12 -89.73 -86.42
N LEU A 212 46.64 -89.87 -85.20
CA LEU A 212 47.73 -90.78 -84.87
C LEU A 212 47.29 -92.26 -84.86
N TYR A 213 46.05 -92.54 -84.44
CA TYR A 213 45.52 -93.90 -84.31
C TYR A 213 44.89 -94.43 -85.62
N ASN A 214 44.41 -93.54 -86.49
CA ASN A 214 43.80 -93.89 -87.77
C ASN A 214 44.32 -92.95 -88.87
N PRO A 215 45.60 -93.07 -89.28
CA PRO A 215 46.14 -92.25 -90.35
C PRO A 215 45.36 -92.54 -91.63
N LYS A 216 44.76 -91.51 -92.23
CA LYS A 216 44.13 -91.65 -93.55
C LYS A 216 45.19 -92.13 -94.53
N PRO A 217 44.92 -93.18 -95.35
CA PRO A 217 45.83 -93.58 -96.39
C PRO A 217 45.92 -92.46 -97.44
N GLU A 218 47.15 -92.17 -97.89
CA GLU A 218 47.43 -91.26 -99.01
C GLU A 218 46.75 -91.69 -100.31
#